data_AF-A0A410TPH0-F1
#
_entry.id   AF-A0A410TPH0-F1
#
_cell.length_a   1.000
_cell.length_b   1.000
_cell.length_c   1.000
_cell.angle_alpha   90.00
_cell.angle_beta   90.00
_cell.angle_gamma   90.00
#
_symmetry.space_group_name_H-M   'P 1'
#
loop_
_entity.id
_entity.type
_entity.pdbx_description
1 polymer ?
#
loop_
_entity_poly.entity_id
_entity_poly.type
_entity_poly.pdbx_seq_one_letter_code
_entity_poly.pdbx_strand_id
1 'polypeptide(L)'
;MTDTTTTTPYATAETDRETTDAPFEGVYPAMTTPFTEESAVDHEQLADNARYLERAGVDGVVPVGSTGESATMTHDEHVAVIETVRDALDDIPVIAGTGSNNTAEALSLSERAADAGADGLLLISPYYNRPEPAGFLEHYRTVADAVDLPQIVYNVPSRTGQSIPADVSVELAEHPNIRGYKAASGDLNLISEVIERTRDEEFAVLSGDDGLTLPVLSIGGAGTISVVANVEPERTCAMVGAALSGDYDRARALHHELSPLARELFAETNPIPVKEAMHLRGRGGPRVRPPLSRLSEDRREPLRDLLAAYETARAGNLDLAATGDAE
;
A
#
# COMPACT_ATOMS: atom_id res chain seq x y z
N MET A 1 -29.55 -21.92 22.59
CA MET A 1 -29.48 -20.89 21.53
C MET A 1 -28.62 -19.80 22.11
N THR A 2 -27.33 -19.93 21.92
CA THR A 2 -26.31 -19.02 22.46
C THR A 2 -26.20 -17.83 21.54
N ASP A 3 -26.60 -16.70 22.10
CA ASP A 3 -26.47 -15.36 21.56
C ASP A 3 -24.97 -14.99 21.53
N THR A 4 -24.41 -14.84 20.33
CA THR A 4 -23.05 -14.32 20.08
C THR A 4 -23.20 -12.93 19.50
N THR A 5 -23.42 -11.97 20.39
CA THR A 5 -23.31 -10.55 20.05
C THR A 5 -22.34 -9.94 21.04
N THR A 6 -21.08 -9.83 20.63
CA THR A 6 -20.09 -8.98 21.30
C THR A 6 -19.31 -8.27 20.21
N THR A 7 -19.90 -7.20 19.71
CA THR A 7 -19.21 -6.21 18.89
C THR A 7 -18.47 -5.30 19.86
N THR A 8 -17.16 -5.49 19.98
CA THR A 8 -16.32 -4.59 20.78
C THR A 8 -16.38 -3.18 20.17
N PRO A 9 -16.60 -2.14 20.97
CA PRO A 9 -16.66 -0.76 20.48
C PRO A 9 -15.31 -0.37 19.86
N TYR A 10 -15.35 0.23 18.67
CA TYR A 10 -14.25 1.02 18.13
C TYR A 10 -14.17 2.34 18.92
N ALA A 11 -13.83 2.23 20.20
CA ALA A 11 -13.14 3.31 20.85
C ALA A 11 -11.74 3.38 20.22
N THR A 12 -11.23 4.58 20.07
CA THR A 12 -9.80 4.85 19.91
C THR A 12 -9.07 4.29 21.14
N ALA A 13 -8.97 2.97 21.26
CA ALA A 13 -7.85 2.38 21.95
C ALA A 13 -6.64 2.93 21.20
N GLU A 14 -5.73 3.55 21.93
CA GLU A 14 -4.35 3.75 21.51
C GLU A 14 -3.99 2.58 20.58
N THR A 15 -3.46 2.88 19.40
CA THR A 15 -2.93 1.83 18.52
C THR A 15 -2.09 0.92 19.41
N ASP A 16 -2.58 -0.28 19.72
CA ASP A 16 -2.00 -1.25 20.68
C ASP A 16 -0.63 -1.80 20.19
N ARG A 17 -0.05 -1.13 19.21
CA ARG A 17 1.19 -1.41 18.54
C ARG A 17 2.23 -0.45 19.09
N GLU A 18 3.20 -0.98 19.83
CA GLU A 18 4.46 -0.28 20.05
C GLU A 18 5.08 -0.01 18.68
N THR A 19 5.45 1.25 18.42
CA THR A 19 6.22 1.63 17.24
C THR A 19 7.55 0.88 17.24
N THR A 20 7.84 0.14 16.17
CA THR A 20 9.07 -0.65 16.03
C THR A 20 10.13 0.14 15.26
N ASP A 21 11.41 0.03 15.66
CA ASP A 21 12.55 0.55 14.89
C ASP A 21 12.80 -0.23 13.58
N ALA A 22 12.06 -1.33 13.33
CA ALA A 22 12.20 -2.16 12.14
C ALA A 22 11.68 -1.42 10.89
N PRO A 23 12.48 -1.35 9.80
CA PRO A 23 12.02 -0.74 8.55
C PRO A 23 10.88 -1.57 7.97
N PHE A 24 9.75 -0.90 7.67
CA PHE A 24 8.63 -1.46 6.90
C PHE A 24 7.78 -2.52 7.61
N GLU A 25 7.15 -2.17 8.74
CA GLU A 25 6.15 -3.01 9.42
C GLU A 25 4.81 -2.27 9.50
N GLY A 26 3.69 -2.98 9.29
CA GLY A 26 2.34 -2.42 9.40
C GLY A 26 1.69 -2.04 8.06
N VAL A 27 0.97 -0.92 8.00
CA VAL A 27 0.10 -0.53 6.89
C VAL A 27 0.66 0.68 6.14
N TYR A 28 0.88 0.50 4.84
CA TYR A 28 1.39 1.53 3.95
C TYR A 28 0.43 1.73 2.76
N PRO A 29 -0.49 2.72 2.77
CA PRO A 29 -1.36 2.97 1.64
C PRO A 29 -0.55 3.32 0.39
N ALA A 30 -0.76 2.57 -0.70
CA ALA A 30 -0.32 2.96 -2.04
C ALA A 30 -1.22 4.10 -2.52
N MET A 31 -0.78 5.34 -2.31
CA MET A 31 -1.61 6.51 -2.50
C MET A 31 -2.08 6.66 -3.95
N THR A 32 -3.34 7.04 -4.12
CA THR A 32 -3.83 7.57 -5.40
C THR A 32 -3.34 9.00 -5.60
N THR A 33 -3.05 9.40 -6.83
CA THR A 33 -2.77 10.81 -7.15
C THR A 33 -4.02 11.49 -7.68
N PRO A 34 -4.65 12.44 -6.94
CA PRO A 34 -5.82 13.15 -7.44
C PRO A 34 -5.41 14.10 -8.59
N PHE A 35 -6.33 14.29 -9.54
CA PHE A 35 -6.13 15.18 -10.68
C PHE A 35 -7.28 16.18 -10.80
N THR A 36 -6.95 17.40 -11.23
CA THR A 36 -7.93 18.45 -11.56
C THR A 36 -8.76 18.10 -12.79
N GLU A 37 -9.74 18.93 -13.15
CA GLU A 37 -10.52 18.74 -14.37
C GLU A 37 -9.66 18.81 -15.64
N GLU A 38 -8.59 19.58 -15.62
CA GLU A 38 -7.59 19.74 -16.68
C GLU A 38 -6.53 18.62 -16.67
N SER A 39 -6.66 17.63 -15.79
CA SER A 39 -5.72 16.51 -15.62
C SER A 39 -4.34 16.89 -15.06
N ALA A 40 -4.20 18.08 -14.48
CA ALA A 40 -3.02 18.43 -13.67
C ALA A 40 -3.08 17.73 -12.30
N VAL A 41 -1.94 17.54 -11.64
CA VAL A 41 -1.90 17.02 -10.26
C VAL A 41 -2.62 18.00 -9.33
N ASP A 42 -3.55 17.49 -8.53
CA ASP A 42 -4.24 18.27 -7.50
C ASP A 42 -3.46 18.17 -6.17
N HIS A 43 -2.48 19.05 -6.00
CA HIS A 43 -1.57 19.02 -4.86
C HIS A 43 -2.25 19.32 -3.52
N GLU A 44 -3.29 20.16 -3.51
CA GLU A 44 -4.05 20.47 -2.30
C GLU A 44 -4.81 19.22 -1.81
N GLN A 45 -5.58 18.59 -2.71
CA GLN A 45 -6.30 17.37 -2.39
C GLN A 45 -5.36 16.21 -2.02
N LEU A 46 -4.20 16.12 -2.67
CA LEU A 46 -3.18 15.11 -2.38
C LEU A 46 -2.64 15.27 -0.95
N ALA A 47 -2.29 16.49 -0.54
CA ALA A 47 -1.83 16.79 0.81
C ALA A 47 -2.92 16.46 1.86
N ASP A 48 -4.17 16.79 1.58
CA ASP A 48 -5.28 16.46 2.48
C ASP A 48 -5.51 14.95 2.61
N ASN A 49 -5.35 14.21 1.52
CA ASN A 49 -5.39 12.75 1.53
C ASN A 49 -4.24 12.15 2.36
N ALA A 50 -3.02 12.69 2.25
CA ALA A 50 -1.89 12.26 3.06
C ALA A 50 -2.16 12.46 4.56
N ARG A 51 -2.57 13.67 4.97
CA ARG A 51 -2.91 13.98 6.36
C ARG A 51 -4.08 13.16 6.88
N TYR A 52 -5.04 12.82 6.02
CA TYR A 52 -6.13 11.91 6.40
C TYR A 52 -5.60 10.52 6.76
N LEU A 53 -4.69 9.97 5.95
CA LEU A 53 -4.09 8.66 6.21
C LEU A 53 -3.26 8.66 7.48
N GLU A 54 -2.44 9.70 7.71
CA GLU A 54 -1.66 9.86 8.94
C GLU A 54 -2.56 9.89 10.18
N ARG A 55 -3.61 10.71 10.17
CA ARG A 55 -4.60 10.74 11.27
C ARG A 55 -5.34 9.41 11.48
N ALA A 56 -5.43 8.58 10.46
CA ALA A 56 -6.04 7.26 10.55
C ALA A 56 -5.11 6.20 11.15
N GLY A 57 -3.84 6.54 11.41
CA GLY A 57 -2.88 5.68 12.11
C GLY A 57 -2.16 4.68 11.21
N VAL A 58 -1.94 5.01 9.94
CA VAL A 58 -1.11 4.18 9.04
C VAL A 58 0.38 4.34 9.39
N ASP A 59 1.21 3.35 9.08
CA ASP A 59 2.64 3.31 9.45
C ASP A 59 3.57 4.01 8.45
N GLY A 60 2.99 4.59 7.40
CA GLY A 60 3.69 5.29 6.33
C GLY A 60 2.82 5.38 5.09
N VAL A 61 3.28 6.08 4.06
CA VAL A 61 2.56 6.20 2.79
C VAL A 61 3.46 5.94 1.59
N VAL A 62 2.86 5.46 0.50
CA VAL A 62 3.59 5.17 -0.74
C VAL A 62 3.02 5.98 -1.90
N PRO A 63 3.49 7.23 -2.12
CA PRO A 63 3.13 7.99 -3.31
C PRO A 63 3.82 7.46 -4.57
N VAL A 64 3.34 7.91 -5.73
CA VAL A 64 3.94 7.67 -7.06
C VAL A 64 4.31 6.21 -7.38
N GLY A 65 3.59 5.26 -6.80
CA GLY A 65 3.58 3.86 -7.23
C GLY A 65 2.61 3.62 -8.40
N SER A 66 2.33 2.35 -8.70
CA SER A 66 1.35 1.99 -9.75
C SER A 66 -0.06 2.54 -9.47
N THR A 67 -0.49 2.56 -8.20
CA THR A 67 -1.78 3.15 -7.78
C THR A 67 -1.79 4.68 -7.91
N GLY A 68 -0.63 5.31 -7.82
CA GLY A 68 -0.44 6.74 -8.03
C GLY A 68 -0.34 7.16 -9.50
N GLU A 69 -0.50 6.23 -10.45
CA GLU A 69 -0.46 6.46 -11.90
C GLU A 69 0.91 6.96 -12.43
N SER A 70 2.02 6.55 -11.78
CA SER A 70 3.38 7.00 -12.13
C SER A 70 3.75 6.83 -13.61
N ALA A 71 3.24 5.79 -14.28
CA ALA A 71 3.49 5.54 -15.70
C ALA A 71 2.92 6.62 -16.65
N THR A 72 2.09 7.53 -16.16
CA THR A 72 1.47 8.64 -16.94
C THR A 72 1.89 10.01 -16.43
N MET A 73 2.96 10.07 -15.65
CA MET A 73 3.53 11.30 -15.12
C MET A 73 4.85 11.62 -15.81
N THR A 74 5.14 12.91 -15.91
CA THR A 74 6.51 13.36 -16.15
C THR A 74 7.35 13.16 -14.90
N HIS A 75 8.68 13.10 -15.03
CA HIS A 75 9.56 13.00 -13.85
C HIS A 75 9.48 14.24 -12.93
N ASP A 76 9.10 15.40 -13.46
CA ASP A 76 8.94 16.61 -12.65
C ASP A 76 7.65 16.56 -11.83
N GLU A 77 6.55 16.08 -12.42
CA GLU A 77 5.31 15.81 -11.66
C GLU A 77 5.53 14.72 -10.60
N HIS A 78 6.30 13.69 -10.94
CA HIS A 78 6.65 12.60 -10.03
C HIS A 78 7.34 13.11 -8.77
N VAL A 79 8.36 13.96 -8.93
CA VAL A 79 9.06 14.59 -7.81
C VAL A 79 8.17 15.56 -7.05
N ALA A 80 7.39 16.40 -7.75
CA ALA A 80 6.48 17.35 -7.09
C ALA A 80 5.41 16.65 -6.23
N VAL A 81 4.95 15.46 -6.62
CA VAL A 81 4.04 14.63 -5.81
C VAL A 81 4.73 14.16 -4.54
N ILE A 82 6.00 13.74 -4.61
CA ILE A 82 6.79 13.33 -3.43
C ILE A 82 6.93 14.50 -2.46
N GLU A 83 7.38 15.66 -2.96
CA GLU A 83 7.55 16.90 -2.16
C GLU A 83 6.23 17.27 -1.46
N THR A 84 5.12 17.24 -2.19
CA THR A 84 3.80 17.58 -1.64
C THR A 84 3.38 16.65 -0.51
N VAL A 85 3.65 15.36 -0.64
CA VAL A 85 3.29 14.36 0.38
C VAL A 85 4.22 14.47 1.59
N ARG A 86 5.53 14.65 1.37
CA ARG A 86 6.50 14.88 2.45
C ARG A 86 6.22 16.15 3.23
N ASP A 87 5.89 17.26 2.56
CA ASP A 87 5.56 18.54 3.20
C ASP A 87 4.23 18.49 3.97
N ALA A 88 3.35 17.54 3.65
CA ALA A 88 2.06 17.39 4.30
C ALA A 88 2.11 16.53 5.57
N LEU A 89 3.19 15.79 5.79
CA LEU A 89 3.33 14.76 6.83
C LEU A 89 4.44 15.09 7.82
N ASP A 90 4.17 14.82 9.10
CA ASP A 90 5.08 15.14 10.20
C ASP A 90 5.73 13.88 10.77
N ASP A 91 4.94 12.81 10.96
CA ASP A 91 5.30 11.72 11.88
C ASP A 91 5.54 10.36 11.21
N ILE A 92 5.11 10.18 9.96
CA ILE A 92 5.18 8.89 9.25
C ILE A 92 6.06 8.95 7.99
N PRO A 93 6.75 7.85 7.64
CA PRO A 93 7.67 7.83 6.51
C PRO A 93 6.96 7.89 5.15
N VAL A 94 7.61 8.56 4.19
CA VAL A 94 7.20 8.61 2.78
C VAL A 94 8.06 7.69 1.94
N ILE A 95 7.45 6.63 1.38
CA ILE A 95 8.14 5.65 0.54
C ILE A 95 7.87 5.95 -0.95
N ALA A 96 8.82 6.57 -1.63
CA ALA A 96 8.63 7.01 -3.01
C ALA A 96 8.74 5.85 -4.01
N GLY A 97 7.75 5.69 -4.90
CA GLY A 97 7.84 4.76 -6.02
C GLY A 97 8.79 5.24 -7.12
N THR A 98 10.01 4.70 -7.21
CA THR A 98 11.05 5.17 -8.17
C THR A 98 11.52 4.10 -9.16
N GLY A 99 10.89 2.92 -9.15
CA GLY A 99 11.26 1.83 -10.06
C GLY A 99 10.96 2.13 -11.54
N SER A 100 11.81 1.60 -12.41
CA SER A 100 11.68 1.66 -13.87
C SER A 100 12.22 0.36 -14.48
N ASN A 101 11.87 0.09 -15.73
CA ASN A 101 12.53 -0.95 -16.51
C ASN A 101 13.90 -0.52 -17.09
N ASN A 102 14.28 0.74 -16.89
CA ASN A 102 15.57 1.32 -17.24
C ASN A 102 16.34 1.67 -15.95
N THR A 103 17.46 0.99 -15.69
CA THR A 103 18.26 1.19 -14.47
C THR A 103 18.73 2.63 -14.28
N ALA A 104 19.14 3.32 -15.36
CA ALA A 104 19.59 4.70 -15.26
C ALA A 104 18.45 5.66 -14.90
N GLU A 105 17.24 5.37 -15.36
CA GLU A 105 16.04 6.14 -15.01
C GLU A 105 15.63 5.87 -13.55
N ALA A 106 15.63 4.60 -13.13
CA ALA A 106 15.33 4.24 -11.74
C ALA A 106 16.32 4.88 -10.76
N LEU A 107 17.61 4.89 -11.09
CA LEU A 107 18.64 5.57 -10.31
C LEU A 107 18.38 7.08 -10.24
N SER A 108 18.19 7.74 -11.38
CA SER A 108 17.94 9.19 -11.42
C SER A 108 16.69 9.60 -10.65
N LEU A 109 15.60 8.82 -10.74
CA LEU A 109 14.39 9.08 -9.96
C LEU A 109 14.60 8.84 -8.46
N SER A 110 15.41 7.84 -8.09
CA SER A 110 15.74 7.54 -6.70
C SER A 110 16.58 8.61 -6.04
N GLU A 111 17.57 9.16 -6.75
CA GLU A 111 18.35 10.31 -6.29
C GLU A 111 17.44 11.54 -6.08
N ARG A 112 16.60 11.85 -7.07
CA ARG A 112 15.67 12.98 -6.97
C ARG A 112 14.61 12.79 -5.88
N ALA A 113 14.16 11.57 -5.64
CA ALA A 113 13.23 11.27 -4.55
C ALA A 113 13.88 11.45 -3.17
N ALA A 114 15.15 11.08 -3.03
CA ALA A 114 15.92 11.35 -1.81
C ALA A 114 16.09 12.86 -1.59
N ASP A 115 16.44 13.63 -2.63
CA ASP A 115 16.52 15.09 -2.56
C ASP A 115 15.17 15.75 -2.20
N ALA A 116 14.05 15.15 -2.63
CA ALA A 116 12.70 15.58 -2.29
C ALA A 116 12.23 15.16 -0.88
N GLY A 117 13.09 14.48 -0.11
CA GLY A 117 12.83 14.10 1.28
C GLY A 117 12.09 12.79 1.47
N ALA A 118 12.13 11.86 0.50
CA ALA A 118 11.64 10.50 0.73
C ALA A 118 12.46 9.80 1.84
N ASP A 119 11.78 8.96 2.63
CA ASP A 119 12.38 8.16 3.71
C ASP A 119 12.74 6.73 3.26
N GLY A 120 12.21 6.30 2.11
CA GLY A 120 12.50 5.03 1.49
C GLY A 120 12.04 4.97 0.05
N LEU A 121 12.38 3.88 -0.65
CA LEU A 121 12.13 3.73 -2.08
C LEU A 121 11.36 2.43 -2.37
N LEU A 122 10.38 2.49 -3.26
CA LEU A 122 9.69 1.32 -3.81
C LEU A 122 10.07 1.12 -5.28
N LEU A 123 10.78 0.03 -5.57
CA LEU A 123 11.25 -0.27 -6.92
C LEU A 123 10.50 -1.46 -7.51
N ILE A 124 9.59 -1.17 -8.45
CA ILE A 124 8.93 -2.20 -9.26
C ILE A 124 9.96 -2.96 -10.11
N SER A 125 9.81 -4.29 -10.21
CA SER A 125 10.63 -5.11 -11.09
C SER A 125 10.58 -4.60 -12.54
N PRO A 126 11.71 -4.59 -13.28
CA PRO A 126 11.72 -4.18 -14.68
C PRO A 126 10.62 -4.85 -15.51
N TYR A 127 9.72 -4.02 -16.02
CA TYR A 127 8.58 -4.41 -16.84
C TYR A 127 8.93 -4.38 -18.33
N TYR A 128 8.19 -5.15 -19.14
CA TYR A 128 8.33 -5.25 -20.60
C TYR A 128 9.60 -5.97 -21.08
N ASN A 129 10.80 -5.56 -20.63
CA ASN A 129 12.08 -6.09 -21.11
C ASN A 129 12.51 -7.43 -20.46
N ARG A 130 11.94 -7.82 -19.32
CA ARG A 130 12.07 -9.14 -18.67
C ARG A 130 13.54 -9.59 -18.50
N PRO A 131 14.31 -8.93 -17.60
CA PRO A 131 15.72 -9.26 -17.41
C PRO A 131 15.91 -10.68 -16.87
N GLU A 132 17.07 -11.26 -17.13
CA GLU A 132 17.55 -12.48 -16.47
C GLU A 132 17.90 -12.22 -14.98
N PRO A 133 18.10 -13.26 -14.16
CA PRO A 133 18.44 -13.10 -12.74
C PRO A 133 19.60 -12.13 -12.45
N ALA A 134 20.68 -12.19 -13.24
CA ALA A 134 21.81 -11.28 -13.11
C ALA A 134 21.41 -9.81 -13.35
N GLY A 135 20.52 -9.57 -14.33
CA GLY A 135 20.00 -8.23 -14.62
C GLY A 135 19.12 -7.67 -13.51
N PHE A 136 18.32 -8.49 -12.82
CA PHE A 136 17.63 -8.04 -11.60
C PHE A 136 18.62 -7.63 -10.51
N LEU A 137 19.61 -8.47 -10.23
CA LEU A 137 20.62 -8.20 -9.20
C LEU A 137 21.35 -6.89 -9.46
N GLU A 138 21.85 -6.70 -10.68
CA GLU A 138 22.54 -5.47 -11.08
C GLU A 138 21.62 -4.25 -11.01
N HIS A 139 20.37 -4.36 -11.46
CA HIS A 139 19.40 -3.26 -11.44
C HIS A 139 19.16 -2.72 -10.02
N TYR A 140 18.85 -3.60 -9.06
CA TYR A 140 18.56 -3.15 -7.70
C TYR A 140 19.83 -2.75 -6.95
N ARG A 141 20.94 -3.47 -7.09
CA ARG A 141 22.22 -3.10 -6.46
C ARG A 141 22.73 -1.75 -6.93
N THR A 142 22.58 -1.43 -8.22
CA THR A 142 22.98 -0.11 -8.76
C THR A 142 22.31 1.04 -8.01
N VAL A 143 21.01 0.91 -7.70
CA VAL A 143 20.29 1.95 -6.94
C VAL A 143 20.67 1.89 -5.46
N ALA A 144 20.78 0.69 -4.88
CA ALA A 144 21.11 0.49 -3.47
C ALA A 144 22.52 0.93 -3.08
N ASP A 145 23.48 0.85 -4.01
CA ASP A 145 24.86 1.31 -3.83
C ASP A 145 24.99 2.84 -3.94
N ALA A 146 24.04 3.51 -4.62
CA ALA A 146 24.12 4.94 -4.93
C ALA A 146 23.24 5.82 -4.04
N VAL A 147 22.15 5.26 -3.48
CA VAL A 147 21.20 5.99 -2.64
C VAL A 147 21.06 5.28 -1.29
N ASP A 148 21.38 6.01 -0.21
CA ASP A 148 21.43 5.48 1.16
C ASP A 148 20.06 5.15 1.77
N LEU A 149 18.96 5.50 1.09
CA LEU A 149 17.61 5.22 1.57
C LEU A 149 17.27 3.72 1.50
N PRO A 150 16.52 3.17 2.48
CA PRO A 150 16.07 1.79 2.45
C PRO A 150 15.10 1.55 1.29
N GLN A 151 15.25 0.39 0.66
CA GLN A 151 14.56 0.03 -0.58
C GLN A 151 13.67 -1.19 -0.41
N ILE A 152 12.52 -1.14 -1.07
CA ILE A 152 11.55 -2.23 -1.16
C ILE A 152 11.52 -2.73 -2.60
N VAL A 153 11.89 -3.99 -2.78
CA VAL A 153 11.78 -4.72 -4.05
C VAL A 153 10.32 -5.06 -4.31
N TYR A 154 9.74 -4.61 -5.43
CA TYR A 154 8.33 -4.84 -5.74
C TYR A 154 8.14 -5.87 -6.86
N ASN A 155 7.73 -7.08 -6.46
CA ASN A 155 7.45 -8.19 -7.37
C ASN A 155 5.96 -8.26 -7.74
N VAL A 156 5.63 -7.96 -8.99
CA VAL A 156 4.25 -7.97 -9.52
C VAL A 156 4.18 -8.52 -10.95
N PRO A 157 4.41 -9.83 -11.15
CA PRO A 157 4.47 -10.48 -12.46
C PRO A 157 3.26 -10.22 -13.36
N SER A 158 2.06 -10.01 -12.79
CA SER A 158 0.85 -9.68 -13.54
C SER A 158 0.96 -8.37 -14.33
N ARG A 159 1.86 -7.45 -13.92
CA ARG A 159 2.12 -6.17 -14.60
C ARG A 159 3.46 -6.16 -15.33
N THR A 160 4.46 -6.87 -14.83
CA THR A 160 5.83 -6.81 -15.36
C THR A 160 6.14 -7.91 -16.37
N GLY A 161 5.34 -8.98 -16.35
CA GLY A 161 5.44 -10.12 -17.26
C GLY A 161 6.45 -11.19 -16.83
N GLN A 162 7.11 -11.02 -15.68
CA GLN A 162 8.00 -12.01 -15.09
C GLN A 162 8.08 -11.81 -13.57
N SER A 163 8.09 -12.93 -12.82
CA SER A 163 8.31 -12.88 -11.36
C SER A 163 9.79 -12.81 -11.07
N ILE A 164 10.17 -12.09 -10.01
CA ILE A 164 11.51 -12.18 -9.43
C ILE A 164 11.67 -13.58 -8.78
N PRO A 165 12.71 -14.36 -9.11
CA PRO A 165 12.97 -15.63 -8.45
C PRO A 165 13.28 -15.47 -6.95
N ALA A 166 12.98 -16.49 -6.15
CA ALA A 166 13.30 -16.50 -4.72
C ALA A 166 14.80 -16.29 -4.47
N ASP A 167 15.67 -17.01 -5.20
CA ASP A 167 17.13 -16.88 -5.09
C ASP A 167 17.61 -15.43 -5.28
N VAL A 168 17.02 -14.71 -6.24
CA VAL A 168 17.36 -13.30 -6.47
C VAL A 168 16.89 -12.44 -5.30
N SER A 169 15.70 -12.69 -4.77
CA SER A 169 15.16 -11.90 -3.65
C SER A 169 15.96 -12.11 -2.37
N VAL A 170 16.38 -13.35 -2.12
CA VAL A 170 17.25 -13.71 -0.98
C VAL A 170 18.63 -13.08 -1.12
N GLU A 171 19.25 -13.15 -2.30
CA GLU A 171 20.56 -12.53 -2.53
C GLU A 171 20.49 -10.98 -2.45
N LEU A 172 19.36 -10.37 -2.82
CA LEU A 172 19.16 -8.93 -2.64
C LEU A 172 19.00 -8.55 -1.17
N ALA A 173 18.38 -9.40 -0.35
CA ALA A 173 18.15 -9.14 1.08
C ALA A 173 19.46 -9.02 1.89
N GLU A 174 20.57 -9.56 1.39
CA GLU A 174 21.91 -9.42 1.99
C GLU A 174 22.45 -7.98 1.90
N HIS A 175 21.85 -7.12 1.06
CA HIS A 175 22.31 -5.74 0.88
C HIS A 175 21.76 -4.80 1.97
N PRO A 176 22.60 -4.00 2.67
CA PRO A 176 22.18 -3.20 3.82
C PRO A 176 21.17 -2.08 3.51
N ASN A 177 20.98 -1.73 2.24
CA ASN A 177 19.95 -0.77 1.82
C ASN A 177 18.71 -1.43 1.21
N ILE A 178 18.70 -2.75 0.99
CA ILE A 178 17.51 -3.45 0.48
C ILE A 178 16.84 -4.14 1.66
N ARG A 179 15.79 -3.51 2.18
CA ARG A 179 15.18 -3.85 3.48
C ARG A 179 13.75 -4.35 3.37
N GLY A 180 13.19 -4.43 2.17
CA GLY A 180 11.83 -4.91 2.01
C GLY A 180 11.51 -5.57 0.68
N TYR A 181 10.40 -6.29 0.68
CA TYR A 181 9.81 -6.95 -0.48
C TYR A 181 8.30 -6.77 -0.50
N LYS A 182 7.78 -6.07 -1.53
CA LYS A 182 6.35 -6.00 -1.80
C LYS A 182 5.92 -7.21 -2.62
N ALA A 183 5.25 -8.15 -1.95
CA ALA A 183 4.77 -9.41 -2.50
C ALA A 183 3.41 -9.26 -3.20
N ALA A 184 3.41 -9.06 -4.52
CA ALA A 184 2.19 -9.01 -5.34
C ALA A 184 2.20 -10.04 -6.48
N SER A 185 2.87 -11.17 -6.28
CA SER A 185 2.87 -12.30 -7.23
C SER A 185 1.59 -13.12 -7.18
N GLY A 186 0.87 -13.11 -6.06
CA GLY A 186 -0.23 -14.03 -5.77
C GLY A 186 0.22 -15.46 -5.44
N ASP A 187 1.52 -15.73 -5.44
CA ASP A 187 2.09 -17.05 -5.18
C ASP A 187 2.57 -17.16 -3.73
N LEU A 188 1.72 -17.73 -2.87
CA LEU A 188 2.05 -17.93 -1.45
C LEU A 188 3.23 -18.88 -1.22
N ASN A 189 3.55 -19.79 -2.15
CA ASN A 189 4.73 -20.64 -2.00
C ASN A 189 6.00 -19.82 -2.16
N LEU A 190 6.05 -18.98 -3.21
CA LEU A 190 7.18 -18.06 -3.42
C LEU A 190 7.32 -17.09 -2.23
N ILE A 191 6.21 -16.52 -1.76
CA ILE A 191 6.22 -15.58 -0.63
C ILE A 191 6.73 -16.28 0.64
N SER A 192 6.24 -17.48 0.92
CA SER A 192 6.69 -18.29 2.06
C SER A 192 8.18 -18.62 1.96
N GLU A 193 8.67 -18.97 0.77
CA GLU A 193 10.10 -19.29 0.56
C GLU A 193 10.99 -18.06 0.78
N VAL A 194 10.57 -16.87 0.31
CA VAL A 194 11.31 -15.62 0.57
C VAL A 194 11.35 -15.34 2.07
N ILE A 195 10.20 -15.37 2.76
CA ILE A 195 10.14 -15.16 4.23
C ILE A 195 11.04 -16.16 4.97
N GLU A 196 10.95 -17.44 4.63
CA GLU A 196 11.75 -18.50 5.27
C GLU A 196 13.25 -18.24 5.13
N ARG A 197 13.69 -17.89 3.91
CA ARG A 197 15.10 -17.79 3.55
C ARG A 197 15.73 -16.45 3.91
N THR A 198 14.95 -15.42 4.24
CA THR A 198 15.45 -14.10 4.67
C THR A 198 15.20 -13.80 6.14
N ARG A 199 14.76 -14.79 6.94
CA ARG A 199 14.41 -14.60 8.37
C ARG A 199 15.55 -14.08 9.26
N ASP A 200 16.79 -14.32 8.82
CA ASP A 200 18.01 -13.94 9.55
C ASP A 200 18.56 -12.58 9.05
N GLU A 201 17.89 -11.97 8.07
CA GLU A 201 18.16 -10.63 7.52
C GLU A 201 17.15 -9.61 8.06
N GLU A 202 17.53 -8.33 8.10
CA GLU A 202 16.57 -7.23 8.37
C GLU A 202 15.81 -6.91 7.07
N PHE A 203 14.90 -7.80 6.69
CA PHE A 203 14.19 -7.78 5.41
C PHE A 203 12.69 -8.06 5.57
N ALA A 204 11.87 -7.02 5.43
CA ALA A 204 10.43 -7.09 5.64
C ALA A 204 9.66 -7.54 4.38
N VAL A 205 8.83 -8.57 4.51
CA VAL A 205 7.92 -9.01 3.42
C VAL A 205 6.53 -8.43 3.63
N LEU A 206 6.13 -7.50 2.77
CA LEU A 206 4.84 -6.80 2.81
C LEU A 206 3.90 -7.35 1.74
N SER A 207 2.66 -7.68 2.10
CA SER A 207 1.65 -8.04 1.10
C SER A 207 1.39 -6.87 0.16
N GLY A 208 1.47 -7.10 -1.15
CA GLY A 208 1.07 -6.15 -2.19
C GLY A 208 -0.30 -6.43 -2.80
N ASP A 209 -1.04 -7.41 -2.27
CA ASP A 209 -2.41 -7.75 -2.63
C ASP A 209 -3.29 -7.74 -1.37
N ASP A 210 -4.29 -6.85 -1.34
CA ASP A 210 -5.18 -6.69 -0.19
C ASP A 210 -5.91 -8.00 0.17
N GLY A 211 -6.27 -8.81 -0.82
CA GLY A 211 -6.94 -10.11 -0.60
C GLY A 211 -6.03 -11.17 0.02
N LEU A 212 -4.71 -11.00 -0.06
CA LEU A 212 -3.72 -11.93 0.49
C LEU A 212 -3.02 -11.41 1.75
N THR A 213 -3.39 -10.24 2.24
CA THR A 213 -2.75 -9.63 3.42
C THR A 213 -2.77 -10.55 4.64
N LEU A 214 -3.94 -11.06 5.04
CA LEU A 214 -4.03 -11.97 6.19
C LEU A 214 -3.26 -13.30 5.96
N PRO A 215 -3.39 -13.99 4.81
CA PRO A 215 -2.53 -15.15 4.50
C PRO A 215 -1.03 -14.86 4.61
N VAL A 216 -0.55 -13.74 4.07
CA VAL A 216 0.88 -13.37 4.11
C VAL A 216 1.35 -13.10 5.54
N LEU A 217 0.55 -12.38 6.34
CA LEU A 217 0.85 -12.15 7.77
C LEU A 217 0.94 -13.48 8.53
N SER A 218 0.05 -14.44 8.24
CA SER A 218 0.03 -15.76 8.91
C SER A 218 1.28 -16.63 8.68
N ILE A 219 2.08 -16.32 7.65
CA ILE A 219 3.32 -17.03 7.32
C ILE A 219 4.57 -16.19 7.60
N GLY A 220 4.44 -15.09 8.33
CA GLY A 220 5.58 -14.26 8.77
C GLY A 220 5.79 -12.97 7.99
N GLY A 221 4.82 -12.53 7.19
CA GLY A 221 4.84 -11.19 6.60
C GLY A 221 4.75 -10.08 7.65
N ALA A 222 5.29 -8.91 7.34
CA ALA A 222 5.40 -7.78 8.26
C ALA A 222 4.25 -6.76 8.13
N GLY A 223 3.39 -6.89 7.12
CA GLY A 223 2.40 -5.85 6.84
C GLY A 223 1.85 -5.87 5.42
N THR A 224 1.40 -4.71 4.95
CA THR A 224 0.86 -4.53 3.60
C THR A 224 1.16 -3.16 3.01
N ILE A 225 1.42 -3.14 1.70
CA ILE A 225 1.29 -1.94 0.88
C ILE A 225 -0.07 -2.00 0.16
N SER A 226 -1.05 -1.31 0.72
CA SER A 226 -2.49 -1.55 0.49
C SER A 226 -3.14 -0.53 -0.44
N VAL A 227 -4.06 -0.98 -1.30
CA VAL A 227 -4.97 -0.09 -2.04
C VAL A 227 -6.20 0.22 -1.19
N VAL A 228 -6.77 -0.78 -0.52
CA VAL A 228 -7.96 -0.66 0.35
C VAL A 228 -7.78 0.40 1.44
N ALA A 229 -6.57 0.53 1.99
CA ALA A 229 -6.25 1.51 3.03
C ALA A 229 -6.40 2.98 2.58
N ASN A 230 -6.49 3.29 1.28
CA ASN A 230 -6.87 4.64 0.84
C ASN A 230 -8.32 4.98 1.25
N VAL A 231 -9.19 3.97 1.27
CA VAL A 231 -10.63 4.13 1.48
C VAL A 231 -11.00 3.83 2.94
N GLU A 232 -10.50 2.71 3.48
CA GLU A 232 -10.80 2.21 4.83
C GLU A 232 -9.51 1.97 5.64
N PRO A 233 -8.69 3.01 5.90
CA PRO A 233 -7.40 2.84 6.59
C PRO A 233 -7.55 2.29 8.01
N GLU A 234 -8.51 2.78 8.80
CA GLU A 234 -8.66 2.37 10.20
C GLU A 234 -8.97 0.86 10.33
N ARG A 235 -9.82 0.33 9.44
CA ARG A 235 -10.15 -1.11 9.39
C ARG A 235 -8.96 -1.95 8.94
N THR A 236 -8.20 -1.46 7.95
CA THR A 236 -6.98 -2.14 7.49
C THR A 236 -5.93 -2.19 8.60
N CYS A 237 -5.70 -1.07 9.30
CA CYS A 237 -4.80 -1.01 10.46
C CYS A 237 -5.25 -1.97 11.58
N ALA A 238 -6.55 -2.01 11.89
CA ALA A 238 -7.09 -2.94 12.88
C ALA A 238 -6.88 -4.41 12.47
N MET A 239 -7.04 -4.76 11.20
CA MET A 239 -6.81 -6.12 10.69
C MET A 239 -5.34 -6.52 10.80
N VAL A 240 -4.45 -5.65 10.35
CA VAL A 240 -3.00 -5.91 10.34
C VAL A 240 -2.45 -5.94 11.77
N GLY A 241 -2.84 -5.00 12.62
CA GLY A 241 -2.47 -4.99 14.05
C GLY A 241 -2.95 -6.23 14.80
N ALA A 242 -4.18 -6.70 14.54
CA ALA A 242 -4.68 -7.95 15.13
C ALA A 242 -3.85 -9.16 14.69
N ALA A 243 -3.48 -9.25 13.40
CA ALA A 243 -2.65 -10.35 12.91
C ALA A 243 -1.22 -10.30 13.47
N LEU A 244 -0.57 -9.13 13.50
CA LEU A 244 0.78 -8.93 14.03
C LEU A 244 0.86 -9.22 15.54
N SER A 245 -0.20 -8.95 16.30
CA SER A 245 -0.31 -9.29 17.73
C SER A 245 -0.73 -10.75 18.00
N GLY A 246 -1.00 -11.54 16.95
CA GLY A 246 -1.38 -12.95 17.05
C GLY A 246 -2.88 -13.22 17.26
N ASP A 247 -3.73 -12.18 17.29
CA ASP A 247 -5.20 -12.31 17.34
C ASP A 247 -5.77 -12.59 15.94
N TYR A 248 -5.52 -13.81 15.46
CA TYR A 248 -5.97 -14.25 14.13
C TYR A 248 -7.50 -14.42 14.01
N ASP A 249 -8.23 -14.54 15.11
CA ASP A 249 -9.68 -14.63 15.07
C ASP A 249 -10.28 -13.25 14.74
N ARG A 250 -9.82 -12.19 15.43
CA ARG A 250 -10.19 -10.81 15.09
C ARG A 250 -9.70 -10.43 13.70
N ALA A 251 -8.45 -10.76 13.36
CA ALA A 251 -7.91 -10.45 12.05
C ALA A 251 -8.71 -11.11 10.91
N ARG A 252 -9.18 -12.35 11.10
CA ARG A 252 -10.02 -13.06 10.13
C ARG A 252 -11.40 -12.43 9.97
N ALA A 253 -12.02 -11.99 11.07
CA ALA A 253 -13.29 -11.27 11.00
C ALA A 253 -13.16 -9.97 10.18
N LEU A 254 -12.13 -9.17 10.46
CA LEU A 254 -11.85 -7.92 9.74
C LEU A 254 -11.47 -8.16 8.28
N HIS A 255 -10.70 -9.20 8.00
CA HIS A 255 -10.39 -9.61 6.63
C HIS A 255 -11.67 -9.92 5.84
N HIS A 256 -12.61 -10.66 6.42
CA HIS A 256 -13.89 -10.95 5.77
C HIS A 256 -14.79 -9.71 5.62
N GLU A 257 -14.72 -8.78 6.57
CA GLU A 257 -15.37 -7.47 6.45
C GLU A 257 -14.81 -6.65 5.29
N LEU A 258 -13.49 -6.62 5.08
CA LEU A 258 -12.82 -5.87 4.01
C LEU A 258 -12.81 -6.58 2.65
N SER A 259 -12.95 -7.90 2.62
CA SER A 259 -12.86 -8.72 1.40
C SER A 259 -13.80 -8.30 0.26
N PRO A 260 -15.06 -7.88 0.50
CA PRO A 260 -15.92 -7.34 -0.55
C PRO A 260 -15.33 -6.10 -1.21
N LEU A 261 -14.79 -5.16 -0.42
CA LEU A 261 -14.17 -3.95 -0.94
C LEU A 261 -12.89 -4.28 -1.71
N ALA A 262 -12.03 -5.14 -1.17
CA ALA A 262 -10.84 -5.60 -1.89
C ALA A 262 -11.20 -6.19 -3.26
N ARG A 263 -12.23 -7.02 -3.36
CA ARG A 263 -12.67 -7.58 -4.66
C ARG A 263 -13.18 -6.51 -5.62
N GLU A 264 -13.95 -5.53 -5.13
CA GLU A 264 -14.49 -4.47 -5.99
C GLU A 264 -13.40 -3.50 -6.46
N LEU A 265 -12.42 -3.18 -5.60
CA LEU A 265 -11.32 -2.28 -5.95
C LEU A 265 -10.38 -2.84 -7.03
N PHE A 266 -10.45 -4.13 -7.31
CA PHE A 266 -9.69 -4.82 -8.34
C PHE A 266 -10.59 -5.49 -9.41
N ALA A 267 -11.89 -5.17 -9.45
CA ALA A 267 -12.81 -5.66 -10.49
C ALA A 267 -12.44 -5.14 -11.89
N GLU A 268 -11.78 -3.98 -11.93
CA GLU A 268 -11.09 -3.41 -13.09
C GLU A 268 -9.66 -3.02 -12.70
N THR A 269 -8.85 -2.58 -13.67
CA THR A 269 -7.46 -2.19 -13.46
C THR A 269 -7.33 -1.09 -12.39
N ASN A 270 -6.70 -1.41 -11.26
CA ASN A 270 -6.24 -0.40 -10.29
C ASN A 270 -5.31 0.61 -11.00
N PRO A 271 -5.51 1.94 -10.84
CA PRO A 271 -6.33 2.59 -9.80
C PRO A 271 -7.75 3.05 -10.18
N ILE A 272 -8.33 2.55 -11.27
CA ILE A 272 -9.65 3.00 -11.73
C ILE A 272 -10.74 2.87 -10.64
N PRO A 273 -10.94 1.70 -9.99
CA PRO A 273 -12.00 1.58 -9.00
C PRO A 273 -11.73 2.36 -7.71
N VAL A 274 -10.47 2.39 -7.23
CA VAL A 274 -10.12 3.09 -5.98
C VAL A 274 -10.28 4.61 -6.11
N LYS A 275 -9.99 5.20 -7.27
CA LYS A 275 -10.26 6.64 -7.47
C LYS A 275 -11.76 6.96 -7.54
N GLU A 276 -12.58 6.06 -8.10
CA GLU A 276 -14.04 6.21 -8.01
C GLU A 276 -14.51 6.07 -6.55
N ALA A 277 -13.93 5.16 -5.76
CA ALA A 277 -14.24 5.03 -4.34
C ALA A 277 -13.86 6.29 -3.54
N MET A 278 -12.66 6.83 -3.77
CA MET A 278 -12.20 8.09 -3.17
C MET A 278 -13.11 9.25 -3.54
N HIS A 279 -13.57 9.30 -4.79
CA HIS A 279 -14.54 10.30 -5.23
C HIS A 279 -15.88 10.19 -4.52
N LEU A 280 -16.41 8.97 -4.35
CA LEU A 280 -17.65 8.74 -3.60
C LEU A 280 -17.49 9.11 -2.11
N ARG A 281 -16.27 9.09 -1.57
CA ARG A 281 -15.91 9.56 -0.23
C ARG A 281 -15.57 11.05 -0.15
N GLY A 282 -15.65 11.79 -1.26
CA GLY A 282 -15.32 13.22 -1.30
C GLY A 282 -13.83 13.54 -1.13
N ARG A 283 -12.93 12.59 -1.48
CA ARG A 283 -11.46 12.70 -1.31
C ARG A 283 -10.72 12.83 -2.65
N GLY A 284 -11.32 13.57 -3.58
CA GLY A 284 -10.79 13.84 -4.91
C GLY A 284 -11.70 13.41 -6.06
N GLY A 285 -11.27 13.68 -7.30
CA GLY A 285 -12.01 13.30 -8.51
C GLY A 285 -11.75 11.85 -8.93
N PRO A 286 -12.69 11.22 -9.69
CA PRO A 286 -12.54 9.85 -10.18
C PRO A 286 -11.65 9.77 -11.43
N ARG A 287 -11.07 10.90 -11.85
CA ARG A 287 -10.33 11.03 -13.10
C ARG A 287 -9.04 10.21 -13.03
N VAL A 288 -8.81 9.40 -14.04
CA VAL A 288 -7.51 8.75 -14.33
C VAL A 288 -6.92 9.36 -15.61
N ARG A 289 -5.60 9.28 -15.79
CA ARG A 289 -4.96 9.70 -17.05
C ARG A 289 -5.02 8.58 -18.10
N PRO A 290 -5.20 8.92 -19.39
CA PRO A 290 -5.04 7.94 -20.47
C PRO A 290 -3.68 7.23 -20.41
N PRO A 291 -3.60 5.92 -20.73
CA PRO A 291 -4.60 5.12 -21.45
C PRO A 291 -5.70 4.51 -20.57
N LEU A 292 -5.73 4.80 -19.26
CA LEU A 292 -6.84 4.36 -18.41
C LEU A 292 -8.10 5.18 -18.68
N SER A 293 -9.25 4.60 -18.37
CA SER A 293 -10.56 5.24 -18.48
C SER A 293 -11.30 5.15 -17.16
N ARG A 294 -12.36 5.95 -17.01
CA ARG A 294 -13.23 5.89 -15.83
C ARG A 294 -13.83 4.49 -15.65
N LEU A 295 -14.13 4.14 -14.39
CA LEU A 295 -14.82 2.91 -14.01
C LEU A 295 -16.08 2.72 -14.86
N SER A 296 -16.31 1.48 -15.32
CA SER A 296 -17.50 1.14 -16.11
C SER A 296 -18.78 1.45 -15.33
N GLU A 297 -19.82 1.88 -16.05
CA GLU A 297 -21.05 2.39 -15.44
C GLU A 297 -21.78 1.35 -14.58
N ASP A 298 -21.73 0.09 -14.99
CA ASP A 298 -22.31 -1.07 -14.30
C ASP A 298 -21.62 -1.42 -12.98
N ARG A 299 -20.43 -0.86 -12.72
CA ARG A 299 -19.66 -1.05 -11.48
C ARG A 299 -19.82 0.09 -10.46
N ARG A 300 -20.23 1.29 -10.91
CA ARG A 300 -20.31 2.47 -10.03
C ARG A 300 -21.38 2.34 -8.95
N GLU A 301 -22.54 1.78 -9.29
CA GLU A 301 -23.63 1.58 -8.34
C GLU A 301 -23.30 0.49 -7.30
N PRO A 302 -22.82 -0.71 -7.68
CA PRO A 302 -22.31 -1.70 -6.73
C PRO A 302 -21.25 -1.15 -5.77
N LEU A 303 -20.29 -0.37 -6.26
CA LEU A 303 -19.27 0.25 -5.42
C LEU A 303 -19.87 1.25 -4.43
N ARG A 304 -20.83 2.09 -4.87
CA ARG A 304 -21.51 3.05 -4.00
C ARG A 304 -22.28 2.34 -2.87
N ASP A 305 -23.07 1.33 -3.22
CA ASP A 305 -23.87 0.58 -2.25
C ASP A 305 -22.98 -0.11 -1.21
N LEU A 306 -21.86 -0.68 -1.68
CA LEU A 306 -20.86 -1.29 -0.82
C LEU A 306 -20.26 -0.27 0.17
N LEU A 307 -19.86 0.92 -0.30
CA LEU A 307 -19.31 1.96 0.58
C LEU A 307 -20.34 2.48 1.60
N ALA A 308 -21.60 2.63 1.21
CA ALA A 308 -22.68 3.03 2.12
C ALA A 308 -22.90 2.01 3.27
N ALA A 309 -22.69 0.72 3.00
CA ALA A 309 -22.75 -0.31 4.03
C ALA A 309 -21.66 -0.13 5.11
N TYR A 310 -20.44 0.25 4.72
CA TYR A 310 -19.35 0.53 5.67
C TYR A 310 -19.61 1.77 6.54
N GLU A 311 -20.29 2.79 6.00
CA GLU A 311 -20.71 3.99 6.75
C GLU A 311 -21.76 3.66 7.80
N THR A 312 -22.77 2.89 7.42
CA THR A 312 -23.85 2.48 8.33
C THR A 312 -23.29 1.64 9.48
N ALA A 313 -22.38 0.71 9.18
CA ALA A 313 -21.69 -0.08 10.20
C ALA A 313 -20.86 0.80 11.15
N ARG A 314 -20.18 1.83 10.63
CA ARG A 314 -19.41 2.78 11.45
C ARG A 314 -20.33 3.61 12.37
N ALA A 315 -21.47 4.08 11.87
CA ALA A 315 -22.44 4.84 12.66
C ALA A 315 -23.08 4.00 13.78
N GLY A 316 -23.49 2.76 13.47
CA GLY A 316 -24.07 1.85 14.46
C GLY A 316 -23.10 1.48 15.60
N ASN A 317 -21.80 1.39 15.30
CA ASN A 317 -20.78 1.12 16.33
C ASN A 317 -20.50 2.34 17.23
N LEU A 318 -20.61 3.57 16.71
CA LEU A 318 -20.47 4.80 17.50
C LEU A 318 -21.66 4.98 18.47
N ASP A 319 -22.88 4.67 18.04
CA ASP A 319 -24.07 4.75 18.90
C ASP A 319 -24.06 3.71 20.04
N LEU A 320 -23.51 2.51 19.79
CA LEU A 320 -23.32 1.48 20.82
C LEU A 320 -22.21 1.86 21.82
N ALA A 321 -21.13 2.48 21.37
CA ALA A 321 -20.07 2.97 22.25
C ALA A 321 -20.56 4.11 23.16
N ALA A 322 -21.39 5.03 22.63
CA ALA A 322 -21.94 6.15 23.40
C ALA A 322 -22.99 5.74 24.44
N THR A 323 -23.55 4.53 24.35
CA THR A 323 -24.55 4.00 25.29
C THR A 323 -23.96 3.06 26.35
N GLY A 324 -22.71 2.63 26.19
CA GLY A 324 -22.00 1.74 27.12
C GLY A 324 -21.35 2.41 28.35
N ASP A 325 -21.25 3.74 28.39
CA ASP A 325 -20.67 4.52 29.51
C ASP A 325 -21.71 4.91 30.58
N ALA A 326 -22.89 4.28 30.57
CA ALA A 326 -23.98 4.58 31.49
C ALA A 326 -24.49 3.33 32.23
N GLU A 327 -23.61 2.59 32.92
CA GLU A 327 -23.98 1.71 34.05
C GLU A 327 -22.90 1.65 35.13
#